data_AF-A0A978W7A8-F1
#
_entry.id   AF-A0A978W7A8-F1
#
_cell.length_a   1.000
_cell.length_b   1.000
_cell.length_c   1.000
_cell.angle_alpha   90.00
_cell.angle_beta   90.00
_cell.angle_gamma   90.00
#
_symmetry.space_group_name_H-M   'P 1'
#
loop_
_entity.id
_entity.type
_entity.pdbx_description
1 polymer ?
#
loop_
_entity_poly.entity_id
_entity_poly.type
_entity_poly.pdbx_seq_one_letter_code
_entity_poly.pdbx_strand_id
1 'polypeptide(L)'
;MLPRHVLLSFFVFSIFMCRFLVMSMTRDQMKSAGKLLKKICMPKHGVTEDQIGEIEQGKFVEERSVMCFVACIYSLNQAVKNNKFLYDSMIKQIDKMFPADVKEQAKTSVDGCRGVGKYYE
;
A
#
# COMPACT_ATOMS: atom_id res chain seq x y z
N MET A 1 13.02 -44.18 2.44
CA MET A 1 13.24 -42.91 3.17
C MET A 1 14.10 -42.01 2.30
N LEU A 2 13.58 -40.87 1.84
CA LEU A 2 14.38 -39.94 1.02
C LEU A 2 15.46 -39.26 1.88
N PRO A 3 16.71 -39.16 1.42
CA PRO A 3 17.77 -38.63 2.25
C PRO A 3 17.60 -37.13 2.52
N ARG A 4 17.89 -36.71 3.75
CA ARG A 4 17.66 -35.35 4.28
C ARG A 4 18.29 -34.24 3.44
N HIS A 5 19.42 -34.51 2.77
CA HIS A 5 20.08 -33.54 1.88
C HIS A 5 19.30 -33.28 0.58
N VAL A 6 18.56 -34.27 0.08
CA VAL A 6 17.70 -34.12 -1.12
C VAL A 6 16.51 -33.23 -0.78
N LEU A 7 15.90 -33.42 0.40
CA LEU A 7 14.81 -32.56 0.89
C LEU A 7 15.28 -31.11 1.09
N LEU A 8 16.46 -30.90 1.67
CA LEU A 8 17.06 -29.56 1.81
C LEU A 8 17.35 -28.92 0.44
N SER A 9 17.90 -29.68 -0.51
CA SER A 9 18.19 -29.19 -1.85
C SER A 9 16.92 -28.78 -2.62
N PHE A 10 15.85 -29.58 -2.52
CA PHE A 10 14.54 -29.24 -3.09
C PHE A 10 13.92 -27.99 -2.43
N PHE A 11 14.05 -27.84 -1.11
CA PHE A 11 13.52 -26.68 -0.41
C PHE A 11 14.25 -25.38 -0.79
N VAL A 12 15.57 -25.44 -0.91
CA VAL A 12 16.40 -24.30 -1.38
C VAL A 12 16.09 -23.97 -2.85
N PHE A 13 15.95 -24.97 -3.72
CA PHE A 13 15.58 -24.76 -5.12
C PHE A 13 14.16 -24.17 -5.26
N SER A 14 13.21 -24.61 -4.45
CA SER A 14 11.85 -24.05 -4.39
C SER A 14 11.85 -22.58 -3.95
N ILE A 15 12.62 -22.23 -2.92
CA ILE A 15 12.78 -20.83 -2.48
C ILE A 15 13.43 -19.98 -3.58
N PHE A 16 14.43 -20.52 -4.29
CA PHE A 16 15.11 -19.84 -5.38
C PHE A 16 14.17 -19.61 -6.58
N MET A 17 13.37 -20.62 -6.96
CA MET A 17 12.36 -20.51 -8.02
C MET A 17 11.21 -19.56 -7.65
N CYS A 18 10.75 -19.57 -6.40
CA CYS A 18 9.75 -18.62 -5.91
C CYS A 18 10.21 -17.15 -6.02
N ARG A 19 11.52 -16.87 -6.05
CA ARG A 19 12.05 -15.51 -6.25
C ARG A 19 11.85 -15.00 -7.67
N PHE A 20 11.74 -15.88 -8.67
CA PHE A 20 11.56 -15.50 -10.08
C PHE A 20 10.10 -15.20 -10.44
N LEU A 21 9.14 -15.62 -9.62
CA LEU A 21 7.73 -15.26 -9.76
C LEU A 21 7.43 -13.96 -8.99
N VAL A 22 7.77 -12.81 -9.59
CA VAL A 22 7.26 -11.52 -9.10
C VAL A 22 5.79 -11.43 -9.48
N MET A 23 4.93 -11.89 -8.59
CA MET A 23 3.48 -11.70 -8.73
C MET A 23 3.09 -10.31 -8.22
N SER A 24 2.71 -9.41 -9.12
CA SER A 24 1.95 -8.21 -8.75
C SER A 24 0.64 -8.63 -8.08
N MET A 25 0.09 -7.80 -7.18
CA MET A 25 -1.16 -8.17 -6.51
C MET A 25 -2.34 -8.13 -7.47
N THR A 26 -3.29 -9.05 -7.30
CA THR A 26 -4.57 -8.99 -8.01
C THR A 26 -5.45 -7.88 -7.46
N ARG A 27 -6.48 -7.46 -8.22
CA ARG A 27 -7.46 -6.47 -7.77
C ARG A 27 -8.16 -6.89 -6.46
N ASP A 28 -8.47 -8.17 -6.31
CA ASP A 28 -9.09 -8.71 -5.10
C ASP A 28 -8.15 -8.67 -3.88
N GLN A 29 -6.86 -8.90 -4.10
CA GLN A 29 -5.84 -8.80 -3.06
C GLN A 29 -5.67 -7.34 -2.60
N MET A 30 -5.69 -6.38 -3.53
CA MET A 30 -5.67 -4.95 -3.18
C MET A 30 -6.91 -4.54 -2.38
N LYS A 31 -8.10 -4.99 -2.77
CA LYS A 31 -9.35 -4.73 -2.02
C LYS A 31 -9.30 -5.31 -0.60
N SER A 32 -8.73 -6.51 -0.47
CA SER A 32 -8.56 -7.16 0.83
C SER A 32 -7.53 -6.44 1.71
N ALA A 33 -6.42 -5.97 1.14
CA ALA A 33 -5.44 -5.13 1.83
C ALA A 33 -6.07 -3.79 2.30
N GLY A 34 -6.89 -3.16 1.45
CA GLY A 34 -7.65 -1.96 1.81
C GLY A 34 -8.57 -2.16 3.01
N LYS A 35 -9.33 -3.27 3.04
CA LYS A 35 -10.17 -3.64 4.19
C LYS A 35 -9.36 -3.82 5.48
N LEU A 36 -8.18 -4.43 5.39
CA LEU A 36 -7.29 -4.58 6.54
C LEU A 36 -6.80 -3.23 7.06
N LEU A 37 -6.36 -2.34 6.16
CA LEU A 37 -5.92 -0.98 6.52
C LEU A 37 -7.06 -0.18 7.17
N LYS A 38 -8.27 -0.25 6.62
CA LYS A 38 -9.49 0.32 7.24
C LYS A 38 -9.68 -0.18 8.66
N LYS A 39 -9.68 -1.51 8.86
CA LYS A 39 -9.85 -2.13 10.18
C LYS A 39 -8.81 -1.66 11.22
N ILE A 40 -7.59 -1.35 10.79
CA ILE A 40 -6.53 -0.87 11.68
C ILE A 40 -6.65 0.65 11.96
N CYS A 41 -6.95 1.46 10.95
CA CYS A 41 -6.90 2.91 11.06
C CYS A 41 -8.21 3.57 11.50
N MET A 42 -9.37 2.99 11.16
CA MET A 42 -10.68 3.51 11.59
C MET A 42 -10.80 3.68 13.11
N PRO A 43 -10.55 2.63 13.93
CA PRO A 43 -10.69 2.77 15.39
C PRO A 43 -9.66 3.71 16.01
N LYS A 44 -8.50 3.92 15.38
CA LYS A 44 -7.45 4.84 15.87
C LYS A 44 -7.88 6.31 15.84
N HIS A 45 -8.77 6.66 14.91
CA HIS A 45 -9.21 8.04 14.69
C HIS A 45 -10.72 8.22 14.84
N GLY A 46 -11.43 7.16 15.24
CA GLY A 46 -12.87 7.20 15.52
C GLY A 46 -13.72 7.53 14.30
N VAL A 47 -13.25 7.17 13.09
CA VAL A 47 -14.01 7.42 11.85
C VAL A 47 -14.94 6.26 11.52
N THR A 48 -16.06 6.59 10.89
CA THR A 48 -17.10 5.64 10.46
C THR A 48 -17.02 5.37 8.96
N GLU A 49 -17.69 4.32 8.46
CA GLU A 49 -17.68 4.00 7.02
C GLU A 49 -18.36 5.07 6.17
N ASP A 50 -19.35 5.79 6.70
CA ASP A 50 -19.99 6.91 5.99
C ASP A 50 -19.04 8.09 5.77
N GLN A 51 -18.11 8.34 6.69
CA GLN A 51 -17.10 9.42 6.55
C GLN A 51 -16.00 9.08 5.54
N ILE A 52 -15.69 7.80 5.34
CA ILE A 52 -14.55 7.36 4.50
C ILE A 52 -14.97 6.59 3.24
N GLY A 53 -16.23 6.20 3.12
CA GLY A 53 -16.73 5.28 2.09
C GLY A 53 -16.64 5.85 0.68
N GLU A 54 -16.68 7.17 0.54
CA GLU A 54 -16.60 7.84 -0.76
C GLU A 54 -15.18 8.30 -1.14
N ILE A 55 -14.17 8.03 -0.30
CA ILE A 55 -12.77 8.41 -0.60
C ILE A 55 -12.27 7.75 -1.89
N GLU A 56 -12.68 6.51 -2.18
CA GLU A 56 -12.34 5.81 -3.42
C GLU A 56 -12.90 6.49 -4.68
N GLN A 57 -13.91 7.36 -4.53
CA GLN A 57 -14.51 8.16 -5.59
C GLN A 57 -13.88 9.56 -5.69
N GLY A 58 -12.86 9.85 -4.89
CA GLY A 58 -12.21 11.16 -4.82
C GLY A 58 -12.99 12.19 -4.00
N LYS A 59 -13.99 11.78 -3.21
CA LYS A 59 -14.71 12.67 -2.31
C LYS A 59 -14.13 12.58 -0.90
N PHE A 60 -13.57 13.68 -0.42
CA PHE A 60 -12.91 13.76 0.88
C PHE A 60 -13.72 14.65 1.81
N VAL A 61 -14.08 14.11 2.98
CA VAL A 61 -14.64 14.90 4.08
C VAL A 61 -13.49 15.61 4.79
N GLU A 62 -13.51 16.95 4.84
CA GLU A 62 -12.46 17.78 5.45
C GLU A 62 -12.56 17.84 6.98
N GLU A 63 -12.64 16.67 7.62
CA GLU A 63 -12.60 16.54 9.07
C GLU A 63 -11.22 16.06 9.54
N ARG A 64 -10.76 16.56 10.70
CA ARG A 64 -9.44 16.19 11.26
C ARG A 64 -9.29 14.69 11.46
N SER A 65 -10.34 14.01 11.92
CA SER A 65 -10.38 12.55 12.11
C SER A 65 -10.17 11.79 10.79
N VAL A 66 -10.83 12.24 9.71
CA VAL A 66 -10.72 11.66 8.36
C VAL A 66 -9.34 11.90 7.76
N MET A 67 -8.78 13.11 7.90
CA MET A 67 -7.40 13.40 7.47
C MET A 67 -6.37 12.54 8.23
N CYS A 68 -6.53 12.38 9.54
CA CYS A 68 -5.68 11.51 10.35
C CYS A 68 -5.83 10.02 9.96
N PHE A 69 -7.03 9.57 9.59
CA PHE A 69 -7.26 8.24 9.05
C PHE A 69 -6.46 7.99 7.76
N VAL A 70 -6.47 8.94 6.82
CA VAL A 70 -5.67 8.87 5.60
C VAL A 70 -4.16 8.85 5.92
N ALA A 71 -3.72 9.71 6.85
CA ALA A 71 -2.33 9.74 7.31
C ALA A 71 -1.89 8.43 7.96
N CYS A 72 -2.77 7.77 8.73
CA CYS A 72 -2.53 6.45 9.30
C CYS A 72 -2.27 5.40 8.21
N ILE A 73 -3.10 5.38 7.15
CA ILE A 73 -2.92 4.44 6.03
C ILE A 73 -1.57 4.65 5.34
N TYR A 74 -1.23 5.90 5.03
CA TYR A 74 0.05 6.21 4.39
C TYR A 74 1.25 5.89 5.29
N SER A 75 1.10 6.03 6.61
CA SER A 75 2.14 5.68 7.58
C SER A 75 2.34 4.17 7.70
N LEU A 76 1.26 3.37 7.74
CA LEU A 76 1.33 1.90 7.79
C LEU A 76 2.04 1.34 6.55
N ASN A 77 1.77 1.93 5.40
CA ASN A 77 2.41 1.56 4.16
C ASN A 77 3.79 2.19 4.00
N GLN A 78 4.33 2.94 4.97
CA GLN A 78 5.66 3.59 4.86
C GLN A 78 5.79 4.58 3.69
N ALA A 79 4.65 5.10 3.21
CA ALA A 79 4.61 6.20 2.25
C ALA A 79 4.86 7.56 2.93
N VAL A 80 4.53 7.67 4.22
CA VAL A 80 4.81 8.86 5.05
C VAL A 80 5.66 8.45 6.25
N LYS A 81 6.70 9.25 6.55
CA LYS A 81 7.51 9.14 7.76
C LYS A 81 7.87 10.53 8.25
N ASN A 82 7.77 10.78 9.56
CA ASN A 82 8.04 12.10 10.15
C ASN A 82 7.26 13.23 9.44
N ASN A 83 5.97 13.00 9.16
CA ASN A 83 5.08 13.91 8.41
C ASN A 83 5.56 14.29 6.99
N LYS A 84 6.52 13.54 6.42
CA LYS A 84 7.01 13.76 5.07
C LYS A 84 6.70 12.57 4.18
N PHE A 85 6.19 12.85 2.99
CA PHE A 85 6.03 11.84 1.94
C PHE A 85 7.40 11.36 1.47
N LEU A 86 7.57 10.04 1.42
CA LEU A 86 8.77 9.38 0.95
C LEU A 86 8.56 8.95 -0.50
N TYR A 87 8.87 9.85 -1.44
CA TYR A 87 8.64 9.65 -2.88
C TYR A 87 9.14 8.28 -3.38
N ASP A 88 10.42 7.96 -3.14
CA ASP A 88 11.01 6.70 -3.59
C ASP A 88 10.30 5.47 -2.99
N SER A 89 9.83 5.57 -1.74
CA SER A 89 9.08 4.50 -1.09
C SER A 89 7.71 4.31 -1.72
N MET A 90 7.04 5.39 -2.11
CA MET A 90 5.75 5.33 -2.79
C MET A 90 5.89 4.70 -4.17
N ILE A 91 6.85 5.14 -4.98
CA ILE A 91 7.11 4.58 -6.31
C ILE A 91 7.44 3.08 -6.22
N LYS A 92 8.33 2.68 -5.30
CA LYS A 92 8.68 1.27 -5.10
C LYS A 92 7.49 0.41 -4.67
N GLN A 93 6.58 0.95 -3.86
CA GLN A 93 5.37 0.23 -3.46
C GLN A 93 4.40 0.07 -4.60
N ILE A 94 4.20 1.11 -5.40
CA ILE A 94 3.41 1.04 -6.63
C ILE A 94 3.99 -0.02 -7.56
N ASP A 95 5.30 -0.05 -7.72
CA ASP A 95 5.97 -1.06 -8.54
C ASP A 95 5.75 -2.50 -8.06
N LYS A 96 5.65 -2.70 -6.76
CA LYS A 96 5.50 -4.04 -6.17
C LYS A 96 4.04 -4.49 -6.08
N MET A 97 3.13 -3.58 -5.75
CA MET A 97 1.75 -3.94 -5.38
C MET A 97 0.78 -3.79 -6.54
N PHE A 98 0.94 -2.76 -7.38
CA PHE A 98 -0.07 -2.42 -8.37
C PHE A 98 0.08 -3.28 -9.63
N PRO A 99 -1.03 -3.72 -10.25
CA PRO A 99 -0.99 -4.43 -11.52
C PRO A 99 -0.56 -3.50 -12.66
N ALA A 100 -0.03 -4.09 -13.74
CA ALA A 100 0.66 -3.37 -14.80
C ALA A 100 -0.21 -2.31 -15.51
N ASP A 101 -1.52 -2.53 -15.60
CA ASP A 101 -2.51 -1.67 -16.26
C ASP A 101 -2.76 -0.34 -15.54
N VAL A 102 -2.52 -0.28 -14.22
CA VAL A 102 -2.77 0.93 -13.39
C VAL A 102 -1.50 1.51 -12.77
N LYS A 103 -0.39 0.78 -12.86
CA LYS A 103 0.89 1.16 -12.25
C LYS A 103 1.38 2.53 -12.74
N GLU A 104 1.36 2.76 -14.04
CA GLU A 104 1.89 4.01 -14.62
C GLU A 104 1.03 5.22 -14.26
N GLN A 105 -0.29 5.04 -14.28
CA GLN A 105 -1.24 6.06 -13.83
C GLN A 105 -1.00 6.43 -12.36
N ALA A 106 -0.81 5.42 -11.49
CA ALA A 106 -0.53 5.66 -10.09
C ALA A 106 0.80 6.42 -9.87
N LYS A 107 1.85 6.10 -10.63
CA LYS A 107 3.12 6.84 -10.57
C LYS A 107 2.95 8.30 -11.01
N THR A 108 2.24 8.52 -12.12
CA THR A 108 1.92 9.86 -12.63
C THR A 108 1.20 10.71 -11.57
N SER A 109 0.26 10.11 -10.82
CA SER A 109 -0.40 10.81 -9.71
C SER A 109 0.56 11.19 -8.58
N VAL A 110 1.52 10.32 -8.24
CA VAL A 110 2.54 10.65 -7.23
C VAL A 110 3.44 11.79 -7.70
N ASP A 111 3.81 11.79 -8.99
CA ASP A 111 4.61 12.86 -9.60
C ASP A 111 3.86 14.19 -9.63
N GLY A 112 2.58 14.17 -10.02
CA GLY A 112 1.73 15.37 -10.04
C GLY A 112 1.50 15.98 -8.67
N CYS A 113 1.49 15.17 -7.61
CA CYS A 113 1.35 15.64 -6.22
C CYS A 113 2.69 16.01 -5.56
N ARG A 114 3.81 15.98 -6.29
CA ARG A 114 5.13 16.28 -5.74
C ARG A 114 5.21 17.73 -5.29
N GLY A 115 5.58 17.93 -4.02
CA GLY A 115 5.76 19.27 -3.45
C GLY A 115 4.49 19.92 -2.91
N VAL A 116 3.31 19.30 -3.07
CA VAL A 116 2.05 19.82 -2.50
C VAL A 116 2.12 19.99 -0.98
N GLY A 117 2.85 19.11 -0.29
CA GLY A 117 3.01 19.19 1.17
C GLY A 117 3.54 20.54 1.66
N LYS A 118 4.32 21.27 0.86
CA LYS A 118 4.86 22.59 1.21
C LYS A 118 3.79 23.67 1.43
N TYR A 119 2.58 23.48 0.88
CA TYR A 119 1.49 24.44 1.06
C TYR A 119 0.75 24.27 2.40
N TYR A 120 1.06 23.22 3.16
CA TYR A 120 0.38 22.84 4.40
C TYR A 120 1.35 22.64 5.58
N GLU A 121 2.61 23.07 5.43
CA GLU A 121 3.63 23.11 6.50
C GLU A 121 3.50 24.35 7.38
#